data_AF-A0A0Q4RD48-F1
#
_entry.id   AF-A0A0Q4RD48-F1
#
_cell.length_a   1.000
_cell.length_b   1.000
_cell.length_c   1.000
_cell.angle_alpha   90.00
_cell.angle_beta   90.00
_cell.angle_gamma   90.00
#
_symmetry.space_group_name_H-M   'P 1'
#
loop_
_entity.id
_entity.type
_entity.pdbx_description
1 polymer ?
#
loop_
_entity_poly.entity_id
_entity_poly.type
_entity_poly.pdbx_seq_one_letter_code
_entity_poly.pdbx_strand_id
1 'polypeptide(L)'
;MARKAALKMQGRALDVNTARAKVQEEMFASASGKLAVLNETINQMIGATEKNVDFLADQLPAGNIGPVQGNEDPFVRAVLDAYKQKHDDVELASVGTDQGVYANVPKSAVNPADYDPRKRPWYISA
;
A
#
# COMPACT_ATOMS: atom_id res chain seq x y z
N MET A 1 28.47 9.80 -60.59
CA MET A 1 27.48 8.80 -60.11
C MET A 1 27.70 8.41 -58.64
N ALA A 2 28.87 7.89 -58.24
CA ALA A 2 29.11 7.36 -56.88
C ALA A 2 28.88 8.36 -55.71
N ARG A 3 29.30 9.63 -55.85
CA ARG A 3 29.18 10.65 -54.78
C ARG A 3 27.73 11.02 -54.43
N LYS A 4 26.82 10.96 -55.41
CA LYS A 4 25.38 11.25 -55.22
C LYS A 4 24.65 10.09 -54.53
N ALA A 5 25.09 8.86 -54.78
CA ALA A 5 24.60 7.67 -54.08
C ALA A 5 25.06 7.64 -52.60
N ALA A 6 26.32 7.99 -52.34
CA ALA A 6 26.86 8.09 -50.98
C ALA A 6 26.14 9.13 -50.11
N LEU A 7 25.88 10.34 -50.65
CA LEU A 7 25.09 11.37 -49.95
C LEU A 7 23.66 10.90 -49.61
N LYS A 8 23.01 10.19 -50.55
CA LYS A 8 21.65 9.67 -50.36
C LYS A 8 21.60 8.56 -49.30
N MET A 9 22.66 7.74 -49.20
CA MET A 9 22.78 6.74 -48.14
C MET A 9 23.07 7.38 -46.77
N GLN A 10 23.90 8.42 -46.71
CA GLN A 10 24.16 9.16 -45.47
C GLN A 10 22.90 9.86 -44.94
N GLY A 11 22.11 10.51 -45.80
CA GLY A 11 20.84 11.13 -45.41
C GLY A 11 19.85 10.10 -44.82
N ARG A 12 19.68 8.95 -45.48
CA ARG A 12 18.84 7.85 -44.97
C ARG A 12 19.32 7.29 -43.63
N ALA A 13 20.62 7.19 -43.41
CA ALA A 13 21.17 6.71 -42.15
C ALA A 13 20.91 7.70 -41.00
N LEU A 14 21.01 9.00 -41.26
CA LEU A 14 20.65 10.06 -40.30
C LEU A 14 19.14 10.03 -39.98
N ASP A 15 18.28 9.85 -40.99
CA ASP A 15 16.84 9.75 -40.81
C ASP A 15 16.46 8.52 -39.95
N VAL A 16 17.08 7.35 -40.20
CA VAL A 16 16.83 6.13 -39.42
C VAL A 16 17.30 6.29 -37.97
N ASN A 17 18.45 6.92 -37.73
CA ASN A 17 18.94 7.15 -36.37
C ASN A 17 18.05 8.14 -35.61
N THR A 18 17.57 9.18 -36.30
CA THR A 18 16.62 10.16 -35.73
C THR A 18 15.29 9.50 -35.40
N ALA A 19 14.74 8.69 -36.32
CA ALA A 19 13.51 7.93 -36.08
C ALA A 19 13.66 6.95 -34.91
N ARG A 20 14.80 6.24 -34.80
CA ARG A 20 15.10 5.36 -33.67
C ARG A 20 15.15 6.12 -32.34
N ALA A 21 15.83 7.27 -32.31
CA ALA A 21 15.93 8.10 -31.12
C ALA A 21 14.54 8.60 -30.67
N LYS A 22 13.70 9.03 -31.62
CA LYS A 22 12.33 9.47 -31.33
C LYS A 22 11.46 8.34 -30.75
N VAL A 23 11.55 7.15 -31.34
CA VAL A 23 10.85 5.97 -30.80
C VAL A 23 11.33 5.62 -29.40
N GLN A 24 12.64 5.67 -29.14
CA GLN A 24 13.18 5.43 -27.80
C GLN A 24 12.71 6.47 -26.77
N GLU A 25 12.69 7.75 -27.15
CA GLU A 25 12.17 8.84 -26.33
C GLU A 25 10.69 8.62 -25.99
N GLU A 26 9.87 8.30 -26.99
CA GLU A 26 8.43 8.02 -26.80
C GLU A 26 8.20 6.79 -25.92
N MET A 27 9.00 5.73 -26.08
CA MET A 27 8.94 4.55 -25.22
C MET A 27 9.29 4.89 -23.76
N PHE A 28 10.34 5.69 -23.53
CA PHE A 28 10.75 6.10 -22.19
C PHE A 28 9.71 7.03 -21.54
N ALA A 29 9.21 8.01 -22.30
CA ALA A 29 8.16 8.91 -21.85
C ALA A 29 6.87 8.15 -21.51
N SER A 30 6.48 7.18 -22.35
CA SER A 30 5.32 6.32 -22.09
C SER A 30 5.50 5.48 -20.84
N ALA A 31 6.67 4.85 -20.65
CA ALA A 31 6.97 4.07 -19.45
C ALA A 31 6.93 4.94 -18.19
N SER A 32 7.55 6.12 -18.24
CA SER A 32 7.58 7.07 -17.13
C SER A 32 6.17 7.57 -16.76
N GLY A 33 5.35 7.90 -17.76
CA GLY A 33 3.96 8.30 -17.54
C GLY A 33 3.11 7.19 -16.90
N LYS A 34 3.29 5.94 -17.34
CA LYS A 34 2.61 4.78 -16.74
C LYS A 34 3.03 4.55 -15.29
N LEU A 35 4.32 4.68 -14.99
CA LEU A 35 4.83 4.58 -13.62
C LEU A 35 4.28 5.70 -12.72
N ALA A 36 4.17 6.93 -13.23
CA ALA A 36 3.59 8.03 -12.49
C ALA A 36 2.11 7.77 -12.14
N VAL A 37 1.32 7.29 -13.10
CA VAL A 37 -0.08 6.91 -12.84
C VAL A 37 -0.17 5.75 -11.85
N LEU A 38 0.66 4.73 -11.99
CA LEU A 38 0.69 3.61 -11.04
C LEU A 38 1.01 4.09 -9.61
N ASN A 39 2.01 4.96 -9.47
CA ASN A 39 2.40 5.51 -8.18
C ASN A 39 1.28 6.31 -7.54
N GLU A 40 0.58 7.13 -8.33
CA GLU A 40 -0.58 7.89 -7.85
C GLU A 40 -1.72 6.96 -7.42
N THR A 41 -2.01 5.90 -8.19
CA THR A 41 -3.01 4.91 -7.81
C THR A 41 -2.64 4.21 -6.49
N ILE A 42 -1.38 3.83 -6.31
CA ILE A 42 -0.90 3.22 -5.06
C ILE A 42 -1.09 4.19 -3.89
N ASN A 43 -0.69 5.45 -4.05
CA ASN A 43 -0.85 6.48 -3.01
C ASN A 43 -2.33 6.68 -2.65
N GLN A 44 -3.22 6.71 -3.63
CA GLN A 44 -4.66 6.84 -3.40
C GLN A 44 -5.23 5.63 -2.64
N MET A 45 -4.79 4.42 -2.99
CA MET A 45 -5.19 3.21 -2.27
C MET A 45 -4.70 3.22 -0.82
N ILE A 46 -3.42 3.53 -0.59
CA ILE A 46 -2.85 3.63 0.76
C ILE A 46 -3.58 4.71 1.57
N GLY A 47 -3.75 5.91 1.01
CA GLY A 47 -4.44 7.00 1.69
C GLY A 47 -5.92 6.72 1.97
N ALA A 48 -6.59 5.91 1.15
CA ALA A 48 -7.94 5.44 1.45
C ALA A 48 -7.94 4.42 2.60
N THR A 49 -6.97 3.51 2.63
CA THR A 49 -6.80 2.57 3.75
C THR A 49 -6.46 3.29 5.05
N GLU A 50 -5.57 4.29 5.03
CA GLU A 50 -5.25 5.12 6.20
C GLU A 50 -6.50 5.78 6.78
N LYS A 51 -7.33 6.43 5.94
CA LYS A 51 -8.59 7.03 6.39
C LYS A 51 -9.58 6.03 6.98
N ASN A 52 -9.61 4.80 6.46
CA ASN A 52 -10.45 3.74 7.01
C ASN A 52 -9.93 3.29 8.40
N VAL A 53 -8.61 3.23 8.58
CA VAL A 53 -7.98 2.94 9.87
C VAL A 53 -8.22 4.06 10.87
N ASP A 54 -8.11 5.33 10.46
CA ASP A 54 -8.43 6.49 11.30
C ASP A 54 -9.89 6.43 11.76
N PHE A 55 -10.82 6.19 10.83
CA PHE A 55 -12.23 6.04 11.16
C PHE A 55 -12.47 4.90 12.14
N LEU A 56 -11.81 3.74 11.94
CA LEU A 56 -11.88 2.61 12.87
C LEU A 56 -11.36 2.99 14.26
N ALA A 57 -10.22 3.68 14.33
CA ALA A 57 -9.63 4.14 15.58
C ALA A 57 -10.56 5.10 16.35
N ASP A 58 -11.21 6.02 15.64
CA ASP A 58 -12.20 6.94 16.22
C ASP A 58 -13.42 6.21 16.83
N GLN A 59 -13.77 5.04 16.30
CA GLN A 59 -14.86 4.22 16.84
C GLN A 59 -14.47 3.39 18.06
N LEU A 60 -13.18 3.28 18.41
CA LEU A 60 -12.68 2.41 19.47
C LEU A 60 -12.14 3.24 20.64
N PRO A 61 -12.97 3.56 21.66
CA PRO A 61 -12.47 4.19 22.88
C PRO A 61 -11.42 3.29 23.53
N ALA A 62 -10.25 3.84 23.85
CA ALA A 62 -9.14 3.06 24.42
C ALA A 62 -9.55 2.29 25.70
N GLY A 63 -10.47 2.85 26.50
CA GLY A 63 -11.01 2.19 27.69
C GLY A 63 -11.83 0.92 27.42
N ASN A 64 -12.38 0.76 26.22
CA ASN A 64 -13.23 -0.39 25.87
C ASN A 64 -12.41 -1.61 25.42
N ILE A 65 -11.11 -1.45 25.15
CA ILE A 65 -10.24 -2.59 24.83
C ILE A 65 -9.97 -3.43 26.09
N GLY A 66 -10.26 -2.88 27.27
CA GLY A 66 -10.12 -3.60 28.54
C GLY A 66 -8.67 -3.65 29.05
N PRO A 67 -8.48 -3.96 30.34
CA PRO A 67 -7.17 -3.92 30.99
C PRO A 67 -6.35 -5.21 30.82
N VAL A 68 -6.96 -6.30 30.33
CA VAL A 68 -6.35 -7.63 30.27
C VAL A 68 -6.68 -8.31 28.94
N GLN A 69 -5.70 -9.03 28.41
CA GLN A 69 -5.82 -9.85 27.20
C GLN A 69 -7.05 -10.78 27.25
N GLY A 70 -7.91 -10.71 26.23
CA GLY A 70 -9.11 -11.54 26.12
C GLY A 70 -10.30 -11.04 26.95
N ASN A 71 -10.20 -9.88 27.59
CA ASN A 71 -11.28 -9.21 28.31
C ASN A 71 -11.70 -7.90 27.61
N GLU A 72 -11.63 -7.87 26.29
CA GLU A 72 -12.06 -6.72 25.50
C GLU A 72 -13.60 -6.60 25.54
N ASP A 73 -14.12 -5.37 25.50
CA ASP A 73 -15.56 -5.13 25.41
C ASP A 73 -16.12 -5.81 24.14
N PRO A 74 -17.27 -6.53 24.22
CA PRO A 74 -17.93 -7.11 23.06
C PRO A 74 -18.14 -6.13 21.89
N PHE A 75 -18.28 -4.83 22.19
CA PHE A 75 -18.34 -3.77 21.19
C PHE A 75 -17.06 -3.66 20.36
N VAL A 76 -15.88 -3.69 21.00
CA VAL A 76 -14.58 -3.68 20.29
C VAL A 76 -14.52 -4.86 19.32
N ARG A 77 -14.98 -6.02 19.77
CA ARG A 77 -15.04 -7.20 18.92
C ARG A 77 -15.96 -7.00 17.71
N ALA A 78 -17.17 -6.52 17.94
CA ALA A 78 -18.16 -6.30 16.89
C ALA A 78 -17.67 -5.30 15.83
N VAL A 79 -17.01 -4.23 16.25
CA VAL A 79 -16.45 -3.20 15.35
C VAL A 79 -15.31 -3.78 14.51
N LEU A 80 -14.36 -4.50 15.10
CA LEU A 80 -13.26 -5.12 14.34
C LEU A 80 -13.79 -6.20 13.37
N ASP A 81 -14.80 -6.98 13.78
CA ASP A 81 -15.43 -8.00 12.92
C ASP A 81 -16.13 -7.35 11.72
N ALA A 82 -16.90 -6.28 11.97
CA ALA A 82 -17.56 -5.52 10.91
C ALA A 82 -16.54 -4.90 9.94
N TYR A 83 -15.43 -4.37 10.44
CA TYR A 83 -14.35 -3.84 9.62
C TYR A 83 -13.76 -4.93 8.72
N LYS A 84 -13.33 -6.08 9.27
CA LYS A 84 -12.77 -7.19 8.48
C LYS A 84 -13.75 -7.76 7.46
N GLN A 85 -15.05 -7.80 7.79
CA GLN A 85 -16.09 -8.25 6.88
C GLN A 85 -16.27 -7.29 5.69
N LYS A 86 -16.14 -5.98 5.92
CA LYS A 86 -16.31 -4.97 4.89
C LYS A 86 -15.05 -4.78 4.03
N HIS A 87 -13.89 -5.04 4.62
CA HIS A 87 -12.56 -4.93 4.01
C HIS A 87 -11.96 -6.35 3.84
N ASP A 88 -12.44 -7.07 2.83
CA ASP A 88 -11.96 -8.43 2.54
C ASP A 88 -10.50 -8.45 2.07
N ASP A 89 -10.03 -7.32 1.53
CA ASP A 89 -8.66 -6.99 1.12
C ASP A 89 -7.67 -6.81 2.28
N VAL A 90 -8.16 -6.54 3.50
CA VAL A 90 -7.32 -6.44 4.70
C VAL A 90 -7.12 -7.82 5.30
N GLU A 91 -5.89 -8.30 5.44
CA GLU A 91 -5.61 -9.61 6.05
C GLU A 91 -6.05 -9.69 7.52
N LEU A 92 -5.77 -8.63 8.29
CA LEU A 92 -5.91 -8.57 9.73
C LEU A 92 -6.34 -7.18 10.16
N ALA A 93 -7.41 -7.08 10.97
CA ALA A 93 -7.72 -5.87 11.72
C ALA A 93 -7.34 -6.10 13.18
N SER A 94 -6.57 -5.18 13.77
CA SER A 94 -6.07 -5.35 15.13
C SER A 94 -5.94 -4.04 15.89
N VAL A 95 -6.02 -4.14 17.21
CA VAL A 95 -5.78 -3.03 18.14
C VAL A 95 -4.81 -3.48 19.21
N GLY A 96 -3.91 -2.59 19.63
CA GLY A 96 -3.00 -2.78 20.75
C GLY A 96 -3.07 -1.60 21.71
N THR A 97 -2.94 -1.86 23.01
CA THR A 97 -2.93 -0.82 24.06
C THR A 97 -1.53 -0.58 24.62
N ASP A 98 -1.36 0.54 25.30
CA ASP A 98 -0.15 0.87 26.07
C ASP A 98 0.09 -0.09 27.26
N GLN A 99 -0.96 -0.78 27.72
CA GLN A 99 -0.89 -1.86 28.70
C GLN A 99 -0.45 -3.20 28.08
N GLY A 100 -0.32 -3.29 26.76
CA GLY A 100 0.07 -4.51 26.05
C GLY A 100 -1.09 -5.45 25.74
N VAL A 101 -2.34 -5.02 25.93
CA VAL A 101 -3.53 -5.78 25.51
C VAL A 101 -3.64 -5.72 24.00
N TYR A 102 -3.94 -6.85 23.38
CA TYR A 102 -4.02 -6.96 21.92
C TYR A 102 -5.29 -7.69 21.50
N ALA A 103 -6.03 -7.17 20.53
CA ALA A 103 -7.15 -7.90 19.95
C ALA A 103 -7.13 -7.82 18.43
N ASN A 104 -7.55 -8.90 17.78
CA ASN A 104 -7.53 -8.99 16.33
C ASN A 104 -8.66 -9.83 15.73
N VAL A 105 -8.87 -9.61 14.44
CA VAL A 105 -9.79 -10.36 13.58
C VAL A 105 -9.07 -10.76 12.30
N PRO A 106 -9.16 -12.04 11.86
CA PRO A 106 -9.93 -13.12 12.46
C PRO A 106 -9.28 -13.70 13.73
N LYS A 107 -10.08 -14.29 14.65
CA LYS A 107 -9.57 -14.96 15.87
C LYS A 107 -8.63 -16.14 15.58
N SER A 108 -8.68 -16.69 14.37
CA SER A 108 -7.77 -17.75 13.93
C SER A 108 -6.33 -17.27 13.75
N ALA A 109 -6.09 -15.97 13.63
CA ALA A 109 -4.75 -15.40 13.66
C ALA A 109 -4.27 -15.34 15.12
N VAL A 110 -3.66 -16.43 15.57
CA VAL A 110 -3.15 -16.62 16.94
C VAL A 110 -1.70 -16.19 17.00
N ASN A 111 -1.38 -15.32 17.95
CA ASN A 111 -0.01 -14.90 18.23
C ASN A 111 0.67 -15.83 19.26
N PRO A 112 2.01 -15.83 19.31
CA PRO A 112 2.76 -16.46 20.40
C PRO A 112 2.34 -15.95 21.78
N ALA A 113 2.54 -16.75 22.82
CA ALA A 113 2.14 -16.41 24.19
C ALA A 113 2.84 -15.17 24.77
N ASP A 114 4.02 -14.83 24.26
CA ASP A 114 4.83 -13.67 24.65
C ASP A 114 4.65 -12.45 23.74
N TYR A 115 3.65 -12.48 22.86
CA TYR A 115 3.35 -11.38 21.96
C TYR A 115 3.00 -10.11 22.74
N ASP A 116 3.71 -9.03 22.43
CA ASP A 116 3.48 -7.71 22.99
C ASP A 116 3.31 -6.71 21.84
N PRO A 117 2.11 -6.10 21.67
CA PRO A 117 1.87 -5.16 20.58
C PRO A 117 2.84 -3.97 20.62
N ARG A 118 3.31 -3.57 21.80
CA ARG A 118 4.18 -2.39 21.99
C ARG A 118 5.59 -2.59 21.46
N LYS A 119 5.99 -3.84 21.22
CA LYS A 119 7.29 -4.19 20.63
C LYS A 119 7.22 -4.31 19.10
N ARG A 120 6.04 -4.11 18.49
CA ARG A 120 5.84 -4.34 17.07
C ARG A 120 6.10 -3.06 16.28
N PRO A 121 6.71 -3.16 15.08
CA PRO A 121 6.97 -1.98 14.24
C PRO A 121 5.72 -1.13 14.00
N TRP A 122 4.59 -1.77 13.70
CA TRP A 122 3.31 -1.08 13.44
C TRP A 122 2.80 -0.26 14.65
N TYR A 123 3.15 -0.64 15.87
CA TYR A 123 2.79 0.12 17.07
C TYR A 123 3.79 1.25 17.33
N ILE A 124 5.08 0.99 17.10
CA ILE A 124 6.17 1.95 17.35
C ILE A 124 6.16 3.10 16.33
N SER A 125 5.75 2.82 15.09
CA SER A 125 5.68 3.81 14.01
C SER A 125 4.35 4.55 13.90
N ALA A 126 3.36 4.19 14.72
CA ALA A 126 2.05 4.82 14.75
C ALA A 126 2.09 6.19 15.42
#